data_AF-A0A1I8HVF6-F1
#
_entry.id   AF-A0A1I8HVF6-F1
#
_cell.length_a   1.000
_cell.length_b   1.000
_cell.length_c   1.000
_cell.angle_alpha   90.00
_cell.angle_beta   90.00
_cell.angle_gamma   90.00
#
_symmetry.space_group_name_H-M   'P 1'
#
loop_
_entity.id
_entity.type
_entity.pdbx_description
1 polymer ?
#
loop_
_entity_poly.entity_id
_entity_poly.type
_entity_poly.pdbx_seq_one_letter_code
_entity_poly.pdbx_strand_id
1 'polypeptide(L)'
;AGLSEAGLDLPPMTAEQRRASLELWQRRKAAVLYSVANNLATVAKDHAAAARVYGQLLTLDPGNSERICAALGRLSMQVGDLQSARHHLGRCAQSAPAERRDFYAAQLAVTSADWATAQRLFRSALDSNPGNMLAANNLAVICLYTGQLREAIRLLESLLERQPKLAIHEGLVFNLCTMYDLESSKSVGKKTRLLETVARHRGDNFDVAAFKF
;
A
#
# COMPACT_ATOMS: atom_id res chain seq x y z
N ALA A 1 31.45 4.16 -31.96
CA ALA A 1 32.28 3.37 -31.03
C ALA A 1 32.41 4.17 -29.74
N GLY A 2 32.46 3.52 -28.58
CA GLY A 2 32.75 4.22 -27.32
C GLY A 2 34.26 4.30 -27.14
N LEU A 3 34.77 5.40 -26.59
CA LEU A 3 36.17 5.53 -26.20
C LEU A 3 36.32 5.07 -24.74
N SER A 4 37.47 4.46 -24.40
CA SER A 4 37.84 4.15 -23.03
C SER A 4 38.20 5.42 -22.24
N GLU A 5 38.37 5.32 -20.91
CA GLU A 5 38.88 6.44 -20.09
C GLU A 5 40.26 6.95 -20.55
N ALA A 6 41.01 6.12 -21.29
CA ALA A 6 42.28 6.47 -21.91
C ALA A 6 42.15 7.00 -23.36
N GLY A 7 40.93 7.22 -23.87
CA GLY A 7 40.69 7.75 -25.22
C GLY A 7 40.95 6.76 -26.35
N LEU A 8 41.04 5.46 -26.06
CA LEU A 8 41.24 4.40 -27.05
C LEU A 8 39.89 3.84 -27.52
N ASP A 9 39.81 3.44 -28.79
CA ASP A 9 38.64 2.76 -29.33
C ASP A 9 38.38 1.46 -28.57
N LEU A 10 37.22 1.38 -27.91
CA LEU A 10 36.79 0.13 -27.31
C LEU A 10 36.46 -0.88 -28.41
N PRO A 11 36.83 -2.17 -28.24
CA PRO A 11 36.40 -3.20 -29.16
C PRO A 11 34.86 -3.18 -29.30
N PRO A 12 34.32 -3.48 -30.50
CA PRO A 12 32.89 -3.46 -30.71
C PRO A 12 32.21 -4.41 -29.72
N MET A 13 31.22 -3.90 -28.98
CA MET A 13 30.48 -4.70 -28.00
C MET A 13 29.92 -5.97 -28.64
N THR A 14 30.11 -7.10 -27.97
CA THR A 14 29.49 -8.36 -28.39
C THR A 14 27.96 -8.24 -28.27
N ALA A 15 27.23 -9.09 -29.00
CA ALA A 15 25.77 -9.14 -28.91
C ALA A 15 25.30 -9.43 -27.47
N GLU A 16 26.05 -10.27 -26.74
CA GLU A 16 25.80 -10.59 -25.33
C GLU A 16 26.01 -9.37 -24.41
N GLN A 17 27.12 -8.64 -24.55
CA GLN A 17 27.37 -7.42 -23.79
C GLN A 17 26.31 -6.35 -24.07
N ARG A 18 25.87 -6.22 -25.33
CA ARG A 18 24.80 -5.29 -25.71
C ARG A 18 23.48 -5.67 -25.05
N ARG A 19 23.13 -6.96 -25.07
CA ARG A 19 21.92 -7.48 -24.41
C ARG A 19 21.97 -7.24 -22.90
N ALA A 20 23.08 -7.57 -22.24
CA ALA A 20 23.26 -7.35 -20.81
C ALA A 20 23.15 -5.87 -20.42
N SER A 21 23.72 -4.97 -21.24
CA SER A 21 23.59 -3.52 -21.05
C SER A 21 22.13 -3.06 -21.17
N LEU A 22 21.41 -3.52 -22.21
CA LEU A 22 20.00 -3.19 -22.38
C LEU A 22 19.15 -3.70 -21.21
N GLU A 23 19.36 -4.93 -20.76
CA GLU A 23 18.66 -5.50 -19.60
C GLU A 23 18.93 -4.70 -18.32
N LEU A 24 20.18 -4.26 -18.10
CA LEU A 24 20.54 -3.40 -16.98
C LEU A 24 19.81 -2.05 -17.03
N TRP A 25 19.79 -1.39 -18.18
CA TRP A 25 19.11 -0.09 -18.35
C TRP A 25 17.59 -0.22 -18.23
N GLN A 26 17.00 -1.31 -18.70
CA GLN A 26 15.58 -1.58 -18.52
C GLN A 26 15.22 -1.80 -17.04
N ARG A 27 16.03 -2.54 -16.30
CA ARG A 27 15.84 -2.72 -14.84
C ARG A 27 15.94 -1.39 -14.10
N ARG A 28 16.92 -0.55 -14.44
CA ARG A 28 17.07 0.81 -13.87
C ARG A 28 15.86 1.69 -14.19
N LYS A 29 15.41 1.68 -15.44
CA LYS A 29 14.21 2.41 -15.89
C LYS A 29 12.98 1.96 -15.10
N ALA A 30 12.76 0.65 -14.96
CA ALA A 30 11.65 0.11 -14.18
C ALA A 30 11.72 0.58 -12.72
N ALA A 31 12.89 0.51 -12.08
CA ALA A 31 13.08 0.98 -10.70
C ALA A 31 12.67 2.45 -10.52
N VAL A 32 13.11 3.34 -11.42
CA VAL A 32 12.72 4.76 -11.39
C VAL A 32 11.21 4.91 -11.59
N LEU A 33 10.62 4.19 -12.54
CA LEU A 33 9.18 4.26 -12.81
C LEU A 33 8.36 3.76 -11.61
N TYR A 34 8.81 2.75 -10.86
CA TYR A 34 8.15 2.34 -9.61
C TYR A 34 8.16 3.49 -8.59
N SER A 35 9.30 4.15 -8.39
CA SER A 35 9.40 5.30 -7.48
C SER A 35 8.48 6.45 -7.91
N VAL A 36 8.44 6.77 -9.20
CA VAL A 36 7.56 7.81 -9.76
C VAL A 36 6.10 7.43 -9.58
N ALA A 37 5.70 6.21 -9.94
CA ALA A 37 4.32 5.74 -9.80
C ALA A 37 3.84 5.79 -8.33
N ASN A 38 4.69 5.32 -7.41
CA ASN A 38 4.38 5.33 -5.99
C ASN A 38 4.24 6.76 -5.46
N ASN A 39 5.16 7.68 -5.83
CA ASN A 39 5.08 9.08 -5.41
C ASN A 39 3.84 9.79 -5.96
N LEU A 40 3.51 9.56 -7.23
CA LEU A 40 2.29 10.08 -7.84
C LEU A 40 1.04 9.57 -7.12
N ALA A 41 1.02 8.29 -6.75
CA ALA A 41 -0.11 7.68 -6.06
C ALA A 41 -0.29 8.19 -4.63
N THR A 42 0.79 8.37 -3.85
CA THR A 42 0.71 8.64 -2.41
C THR A 42 0.87 10.11 -2.04
N VAL A 43 1.82 10.82 -2.67
CA VAL A 43 2.19 12.20 -2.32
C VAL A 43 1.42 13.18 -3.19
N ALA A 44 1.56 13.07 -4.52
CA ALA A 44 0.86 13.98 -5.44
C ALA A 44 -0.65 13.69 -5.53
N LYS A 45 -1.06 12.47 -5.16
CA LYS A 45 -2.43 11.94 -5.29
C LYS A 45 -2.98 12.07 -6.73
N ASP A 46 -2.08 12.10 -7.71
CA ASP A 46 -2.44 12.05 -9.13
C ASP A 46 -2.61 10.59 -9.54
N HIS A 47 -3.79 10.07 -9.23
CA HIS A 47 -4.14 8.67 -9.48
C HIS A 47 -4.17 8.34 -10.98
N ALA A 48 -4.52 9.30 -11.85
CA ALA A 48 -4.55 9.09 -13.29
C ALA A 48 -3.13 8.95 -13.87
N ALA A 49 -2.20 9.81 -13.45
CA ALA A 49 -0.80 9.71 -13.85
C ALA A 49 -0.16 8.43 -13.28
N ALA A 50 -0.41 8.10 -12.00
CA ALA A 50 0.10 6.87 -11.39
C ALA A 50 -0.36 5.62 -12.15
N ALA A 51 -1.65 5.52 -12.50
CA ALA A 51 -2.19 4.40 -13.27
C ALA A 51 -1.51 4.25 -14.64
N ARG A 52 -1.23 5.37 -15.32
CA ARG A 52 -0.53 5.38 -16.60
C ARG A 52 0.90 4.85 -16.48
N VAL A 53 1.64 5.26 -15.44
CA VAL A 53 3.00 4.78 -15.20
C VAL A 53 3.01 3.30 -14.84
N TYR A 54 2.08 2.83 -14.01
CA TYR A 54 1.92 1.40 -13.75
C TYR A 54 1.56 0.60 -15.01
N GLY A 55 0.76 1.17 -15.92
CA GLY A 55 0.49 0.58 -17.23
C GLY A 55 1.76 0.38 -18.07
N GLN A 56 2.69 1.34 -18.05
CA GLN A 56 4.00 1.19 -18.69
C GLN A 56 4.83 0.10 -18.01
N LEU A 57 4.83 0.03 -16.68
CA LEU A 57 5.55 -1.00 -15.92
C LEU A 57 5.07 -2.41 -16.26
N LEU A 58 3.77 -2.63 -16.54
CA LEU A 58 3.28 -3.94 -16.98
C LEU A 58 3.94 -4.43 -18.26
N THR A 59 4.34 -3.51 -19.15
CA THR A 59 5.04 -3.85 -20.40
C THR A 59 6.54 -4.06 -20.20
N LEU A 60 7.16 -3.31 -19.29
CA LEU A 60 8.61 -3.32 -19.04
C LEU A 60 9.03 -4.45 -18.10
N ASP A 61 8.16 -4.85 -17.19
CA ASP A 61 8.43 -5.84 -16.15
C ASP A 61 7.26 -6.83 -15.99
N PRO A 62 7.01 -7.70 -17.00
CA PRO A 62 5.90 -8.66 -16.95
C PRO A 62 6.02 -9.66 -15.79
N GLY A 63 7.24 -9.92 -15.32
CA GLY A 63 7.52 -10.82 -14.19
C GLY A 63 6.96 -10.33 -12.85
N ASN A 64 6.76 -9.02 -12.70
CA ASN A 64 6.14 -8.41 -11.52
C ASN A 64 4.67 -8.00 -11.77
N SER A 65 4.03 -8.52 -12.82
CA SER A 65 2.65 -8.18 -13.19
C SER A 65 1.64 -8.33 -12.05
N GLU A 66 1.82 -9.32 -11.16
CA GLU A 66 1.01 -9.49 -9.96
C GLU A 66 1.08 -8.27 -9.02
N ARG A 67 2.28 -7.78 -8.70
CA ARG A 67 2.48 -6.61 -7.83
C ARG A 67 1.96 -5.33 -8.46
N ILE A 68 2.18 -5.18 -9.77
CA ILE A 68 1.73 -3.99 -10.51
C ILE A 68 0.20 -3.96 -10.60
N CYS A 69 -0.43 -5.09 -10.93
CA CYS A 69 -1.89 -5.20 -10.91
C CYS A 69 -2.44 -4.94 -9.50
N ALA A 70 -1.73 -5.34 -8.44
CA ALA A 70 -2.20 -5.12 -7.08
C ALA A 70 -2.16 -3.63 -6.71
N ALA A 71 -1.14 -2.91 -7.20
CA ALA A 71 -1.05 -1.46 -7.04
C ALA A 71 -2.17 -0.74 -7.79
N LEU A 72 -2.42 -1.12 -9.05
CA LEU A 72 -3.56 -0.60 -9.85
C LEU A 72 -4.91 -0.89 -9.19
N GLY A 73 -5.08 -2.10 -8.63
CA GLY A 73 -6.28 -2.49 -7.90
C GLY A 73 -6.53 -1.59 -6.69
N ARG A 74 -5.52 -1.40 -5.83
CA ARG A 74 -5.62 -0.50 -4.66
C ARG A 74 -5.88 0.95 -5.06
N LEU A 75 -5.21 1.43 -6.10
CA LEU A 75 -5.41 2.77 -6.63
C LEU A 75 -6.85 2.97 -7.11
N SER A 76 -7.39 1.98 -7.81
CA SER A 76 -8.78 1.98 -8.28
C SER A 76 -9.78 1.96 -7.11
N MET A 77 -9.50 1.20 -6.05
CA MET A 77 -10.30 1.23 -4.82
C MET A 77 -10.31 2.61 -4.17
N GLN A 78 -9.16 3.28 -4.11
CA GLN A 78 -9.01 4.59 -3.48
C GLN A 78 -9.82 5.69 -4.20
N VAL A 79 -9.95 5.61 -5.52
CA VAL A 79 -10.76 6.55 -6.31
C VAL A 79 -12.22 6.13 -6.46
N GLY A 80 -12.61 4.98 -5.90
CA GLY A 80 -13.98 4.44 -5.98
C GLY A 80 -14.31 3.72 -7.29
N ASP A 81 -13.34 3.50 -8.18
CA ASP A 81 -13.51 2.68 -9.39
C ASP A 81 -13.45 1.18 -9.03
N LEU A 82 -14.57 0.68 -8.49
CA LEU A 82 -14.68 -0.71 -8.07
C LEU A 82 -14.62 -1.71 -9.23
N GLN A 83 -14.94 -1.28 -10.47
CA GLN A 83 -14.88 -2.15 -11.64
C GLN A 83 -13.43 -2.42 -12.04
N SER A 84 -12.63 -1.37 -12.19
CA SER A 84 -11.20 -1.52 -12.47
C SER A 84 -10.47 -2.21 -11.32
N ALA A 85 -10.86 -1.92 -10.07
CA ALA A 85 -10.31 -2.60 -8.91
C ALA A 85 -10.51 -4.12 -8.98
N ARG A 86 -11.74 -4.59 -9.24
CA ARG A 86 -12.04 -6.01 -9.42
C ARG A 86 -11.26 -6.63 -10.56
N HIS A 87 -11.19 -5.95 -11.70
CA HIS A 87 -10.45 -6.43 -12.87
C HIS A 87 -8.96 -6.67 -12.52
N HIS A 88 -8.30 -5.67 -11.95
CA HIS A 88 -6.87 -5.76 -11.62
C HIS A 88 -6.59 -6.75 -10.47
N LEU A 89 -7.37 -6.72 -9.38
CA LEU A 89 -7.19 -7.64 -8.25
C LEU A 89 -7.51 -9.09 -8.63
N GLY A 90 -8.50 -9.31 -9.50
CA GLY A 90 -8.80 -10.65 -10.03
C GLY A 90 -7.62 -11.25 -10.79
N ARG A 91 -6.92 -10.44 -11.61
CA ARG A 91 -5.69 -10.87 -12.29
C ARG A 91 -4.57 -11.18 -11.30
N CYS A 92 -4.40 -10.38 -10.23
CA CYS A 92 -3.42 -10.68 -9.18
C CYS A 92 -3.69 -12.01 -8.50
N ALA A 93 -4.95 -12.25 -8.13
CA ALA A 93 -5.34 -13.41 -7.33
C ALA A 93 -5.04 -14.73 -8.07
N GLN A 94 -5.14 -14.75 -9.41
CA GLN A 94 -4.84 -15.93 -10.24
C GLN A 94 -3.36 -16.33 -10.20
N SER A 95 -2.46 -15.35 -10.16
CA SER A 95 -1.00 -15.56 -10.15
C SER A 95 -0.37 -15.32 -8.78
N ALA A 96 -1.19 -15.18 -7.73
CA ALA A 96 -0.73 -14.83 -6.40
C ALA A 96 0.05 -15.99 -5.76
N PRO A 97 1.23 -15.71 -5.18
CA PRO A 97 1.88 -16.64 -4.27
C PRO A 97 0.96 -17.01 -3.10
N ALA A 98 1.14 -18.21 -2.56
CA ALA A 98 0.26 -18.77 -1.53
C ALA A 98 0.11 -17.82 -0.33
N GLU A 99 1.19 -17.15 0.07
CA GLU A 99 1.22 -16.23 1.20
C GLU A 99 0.45 -14.92 0.98
N ARG A 100 0.10 -14.56 -0.27
CA ARG A 100 -0.67 -13.34 -0.59
C ARG A 100 -2.08 -13.61 -1.12
N ARG A 101 -2.39 -14.88 -1.41
CA ARG A 101 -3.67 -15.28 -2.01
C ARG A 101 -4.86 -14.81 -1.17
N ASP A 102 -4.84 -15.07 0.14
CA ASP A 102 -5.93 -14.70 1.05
C ASP A 102 -6.07 -13.19 1.19
N PHE A 103 -4.96 -12.46 1.13
CA PHE A 103 -4.97 -11.00 1.17
C PHE A 103 -5.60 -10.39 -0.09
N TYR A 104 -5.35 -10.95 -1.28
CA TYR A 104 -6.03 -10.50 -2.50
C TYR A 104 -7.49 -10.92 -2.55
N ALA A 105 -7.81 -12.13 -2.09
CA ALA A 105 -9.21 -12.56 -1.95
C ALA A 105 -9.98 -11.64 -1.00
N ALA A 106 -9.37 -11.20 0.11
CA ALA A 106 -9.97 -10.26 1.04
C ALA A 106 -10.23 -8.89 0.40
N GLN A 107 -9.26 -8.34 -0.34
CA GLN A 107 -9.46 -7.08 -1.07
C GLN A 107 -10.53 -7.20 -2.16
N LEU A 108 -10.59 -8.34 -2.87
CA LEU A 108 -11.63 -8.59 -3.86
C LEU A 108 -13.02 -8.65 -3.21
N ALA A 109 -13.13 -9.29 -2.05
CA ALA A 109 -14.37 -9.29 -1.27
C ALA A 109 -14.79 -7.87 -0.86
N VAL A 110 -13.84 -7.02 -0.44
CA VAL A 110 -14.10 -5.59 -0.17
C VAL A 110 -14.66 -4.88 -1.41
N THR A 111 -14.07 -5.08 -2.59
CA THR A 111 -14.58 -4.44 -3.82
C THR A 111 -16.00 -4.88 -4.19
N SER A 112 -16.42 -6.06 -3.76
CA SER A 112 -17.76 -6.61 -3.98
C SER A 112 -18.72 -6.35 -2.82
N ALA A 113 -18.30 -5.56 -1.81
CA ALA A 113 -19.05 -5.33 -0.56
C ALA A 113 -19.42 -6.62 0.20
N ASP A 114 -18.68 -7.71 -0.01
CA ASP A 114 -18.79 -8.94 0.77
C ASP A 114 -17.99 -8.78 2.07
N TRP A 115 -18.58 -8.04 3.00
CA TRP A 115 -17.96 -7.71 4.28
C TRP A 115 -17.70 -8.95 5.14
N ALA A 116 -18.55 -9.97 5.04
CA ALA A 116 -18.43 -11.19 5.83
C ALA A 116 -17.17 -11.98 5.42
N THR A 117 -16.97 -12.18 4.12
CA THR A 117 -15.77 -12.84 3.60
C THR A 117 -14.51 -12.01 3.87
N ALA A 118 -14.57 -10.69 3.62
CA ALA A 118 -13.43 -9.81 3.87
C ALA A 118 -13.02 -9.81 5.35
N GLN A 119 -13.99 -9.72 6.27
CA GLN A 119 -13.74 -9.75 7.71
C GLN A 119 -13.08 -11.06 8.14
N ARG A 120 -13.60 -12.21 7.68
CA ARG A 120 -13.04 -13.52 7.99
C ARG A 120 -11.59 -13.66 7.53
N LEU A 121 -11.31 -13.24 6.29
CA LEU A 121 -9.96 -13.36 5.70
C LEU A 121 -8.95 -12.43 6.38
N PHE A 122 -9.30 -11.17 6.63
CA PHE A 122 -8.39 -10.26 7.34
C PHE A 122 -8.19 -10.65 8.79
N ARG A 123 -9.22 -11.18 9.48
CA ARG A 123 -9.07 -11.71 10.84
C ARG A 123 -8.13 -12.93 10.84
N SER A 124 -8.30 -13.88 9.92
CA SER A 124 -7.38 -15.02 9.77
C SER A 124 -5.94 -14.59 9.50
N ALA A 125 -5.75 -13.54 8.69
CA ALA A 125 -4.41 -12.98 8.42
C ALA A 125 -3.79 -12.35 9.68
N LEU A 126 -4.61 -11.72 10.53
CA LEU A 126 -4.17 -11.14 11.79
C LEU A 126 -3.93 -12.21 12.87
N ASP A 127 -4.70 -13.28 12.88
CA ASP A 127 -4.50 -14.43 13.79
C ASP A 127 -3.16 -15.12 13.49
N SER A 128 -2.82 -15.25 12.19
CA SER A 128 -1.55 -15.84 11.74
C SER A 128 -0.36 -14.91 11.97
N ASN A 129 -0.56 -13.60 11.82
CA ASN A 129 0.45 -12.59 12.09
C ASN A 129 -0.17 -11.39 12.81
N PRO A 130 -0.15 -11.37 14.16
CA PRO A 130 -0.71 -10.29 14.96
C PRO A 130 -0.07 -8.90 14.70
N GLY A 131 1.08 -8.85 14.03
CA GLY A 131 1.75 -7.62 13.62
C GLY A 131 1.40 -7.14 12.22
N ASN A 132 0.49 -7.80 11.51
CA ASN A 132 0.11 -7.41 10.16
C ASN A 132 -0.74 -6.14 10.17
N MET A 133 -0.06 -5.00 10.10
CA MET A 133 -0.70 -3.67 10.12
C MET A 133 -1.72 -3.48 9.00
N LEU A 134 -1.44 -4.02 7.81
CA LEU A 134 -2.35 -3.90 6.67
C LEU A 134 -3.65 -4.66 6.92
N ALA A 135 -3.56 -5.88 7.47
CA ALA A 135 -4.73 -6.67 7.84
C ALA A 135 -5.52 -6.01 8.96
N ALA A 136 -4.85 -5.53 10.00
CA ALA A 136 -5.49 -4.82 11.12
C ALA A 136 -6.21 -3.54 10.66
N ASN A 137 -5.56 -2.73 9.82
CA ASN A 137 -6.17 -1.50 9.30
C ASN A 137 -7.39 -1.79 8.41
N ASN A 138 -7.28 -2.75 7.48
CA ASN A 138 -8.40 -3.13 6.64
C ASN A 138 -9.55 -3.75 7.46
N LEU A 139 -9.25 -4.57 8.45
CA LEU A 139 -10.25 -5.14 9.35
C LEU A 139 -10.96 -4.05 10.17
N ALA A 140 -10.23 -3.06 10.68
CA ALA A 140 -10.81 -1.93 11.41
C ALA A 140 -11.73 -1.09 10.53
N VAL A 141 -11.34 -0.83 9.28
CA VAL A 141 -12.19 -0.14 8.30
C VAL A 141 -13.46 -0.95 7.98
N ILE A 142 -13.36 -2.28 7.82
CA ILE A 142 -14.53 -3.15 7.63
C ILE A 142 -15.43 -3.15 8.87
N CYS A 143 -14.87 -3.21 10.07
CA CYS A 143 -15.62 -3.06 11.32
C CYS A 143 -16.36 -1.73 11.37
N LEU A 144 -15.77 -0.64 10.90
CA LEU A 144 -16.44 0.66 10.78
C LEU A 144 -17.63 0.59 9.82
N TYR A 145 -17.45 0.05 8.60
CA TYR A 145 -18.53 -0.10 7.61
C TYR A 145 -19.67 -1.02 8.06
N THR A 146 -19.38 -1.97 8.95
CA THR A 146 -20.36 -2.92 9.50
C THR A 146 -20.94 -2.46 10.85
N GLY A 147 -20.68 -1.22 11.27
CA GLY A 147 -21.24 -0.62 12.49
C GLY A 147 -20.56 -1.06 13.80
N GLN A 148 -19.47 -1.82 13.72
CA GLN A 148 -18.70 -2.34 14.85
C GLN A 148 -17.62 -1.34 15.30
N LEU A 149 -17.99 -0.07 15.53
CA LEU A 149 -17.05 1.03 15.79
C LEU A 149 -16.10 0.76 16.96
N ARG A 150 -16.62 0.23 18.08
CA ARG A 150 -15.79 -0.07 19.27
C ARG A 150 -14.74 -1.14 18.99
N GLU A 151 -15.05 -2.12 18.15
CA GLU A 151 -14.10 -3.15 17.77
C GLU A 151 -13.01 -2.59 16.86
N ALA A 152 -13.39 -1.74 15.89
CA ALA A 152 -12.44 -1.05 15.02
C ALA A 152 -11.40 -0.24 15.82
N ILE A 153 -11.87 0.52 16.81
CA ILE A 153 -11.01 1.31 17.72
C ILE A 153 -10.07 0.38 18.48
N ARG A 154 -10.59 -0.66 19.15
CA ARG A 154 -9.79 -1.61 19.93
C ARG A 154 -8.71 -2.30 19.09
N LEU A 155 -9.03 -2.68 17.86
CA LEU A 155 -8.08 -3.31 16.95
C LEU A 155 -6.88 -2.41 16.66
N LEU A 156 -7.12 -1.13 16.35
CA LEU A 156 -6.06 -0.19 16.05
C LEU A 156 -5.27 0.24 17.30
N GLU A 157 -5.95 0.44 18.44
CA GLU A 157 -5.30 0.75 19.73
C GLU A 157 -4.37 -0.40 20.17
N SER A 158 -4.85 -1.65 20.11
CA SER A 158 -4.04 -2.83 20.44
C SER A 158 -2.81 -2.98 19.52
N LEU A 159 -2.95 -2.66 18.24
CA LEU A 159 -1.82 -2.65 17.30
C LEU A 159 -0.79 -1.59 17.67
N LEU A 160 -1.23 -0.38 18.04
CA LEU A 160 -0.37 0.71 18.50
C LEU A 160 0.36 0.36 19.80
N GLU A 161 -0.32 -0.27 20.76
CA GLU A 161 0.28 -0.69 22.03
C GLU A 161 1.36 -1.76 21.84
N ARG A 162 1.11 -2.74 20.95
CA ARG A 162 2.04 -3.85 20.70
C ARG A 162 3.24 -3.43 19.87
N GLN A 163 3.05 -2.57 18.87
CA GLN A 163 4.08 -2.24 17.89
C GLN A 163 4.14 -0.74 17.57
N PRO A 164 4.34 0.13 18.57
CA PRO A 164 4.18 1.57 18.39
C PRO A 164 5.07 2.14 17.29
N LYS A 165 6.35 1.75 17.24
CA LYS A 165 7.30 2.26 16.23
C LYS A 165 6.90 1.92 14.80
N LEU A 166 6.31 0.74 14.59
CA LEU A 166 5.95 0.22 13.28
C LEU A 166 4.53 0.66 12.88
N ALA A 167 3.57 0.54 13.80
CA ALA A 167 2.15 0.81 13.59
C ALA A 167 1.83 2.29 13.37
N ILE A 168 2.60 3.21 13.96
CA ILE A 168 2.36 4.63 13.82
C ILE A 168 2.72 5.08 12.39
N HIS A 169 1.69 5.38 11.62
CA HIS A 169 1.75 6.02 10.31
C HIS A 169 0.47 6.85 10.11
N GLU A 170 0.52 7.78 9.17
CA GLU A 170 -0.49 8.83 8.94
C GLU A 170 -1.88 8.23 8.68
N GLY A 171 -1.95 7.15 7.89
CA GLY A 171 -3.21 6.48 7.56
C GLY A 171 -3.91 5.87 8.78
N LEU A 172 -3.19 5.18 9.66
CA LEU A 172 -3.76 4.62 10.88
C LEU A 172 -4.18 5.71 11.86
N VAL A 173 -3.36 6.75 12.04
CA VAL A 173 -3.70 7.88 12.93
C VAL A 173 -4.95 8.60 12.42
N PHE A 174 -5.03 8.86 11.12
CA PHE A 174 -6.22 9.45 10.49
C PHE A 174 -7.48 8.61 10.70
N ASN A 175 -7.38 7.28 10.52
CA ASN A 175 -8.50 6.36 10.73
C ASN A 175 -8.94 6.34 12.19
N LEU A 176 -8.01 6.24 13.13
CA LEU A 176 -8.31 6.20 14.55
C LEU A 176 -8.90 7.53 15.05
N CYS A 177 -8.36 8.67 14.60
CA CYS A 177 -8.91 10.00 14.87
C CYS A 177 -10.34 10.14 14.33
N THR A 178 -10.60 9.66 13.11
CA THR A 178 -11.95 9.64 12.53
C THR A 178 -12.90 8.77 13.36
N MET A 179 -12.45 7.60 13.81
CA MET A 179 -13.25 6.73 14.68
C MET A 179 -13.52 7.35 16.05
N TYR A 180 -12.57 8.08 16.64
CA TYR A 180 -12.78 8.81 17.89
C TYR A 180 -13.82 9.92 17.75
N ASP A 181 -13.80 10.66 16.63
CA ASP A 181 -14.82 11.68 16.34
C ASP A 181 -16.22 11.08 16.19
N LEU A 182 -16.31 9.89 15.60
CA LEU A 182 -17.57 9.17 15.44
C LEU A 182 -18.09 8.58 16.76
N GLU A 183 -17.20 8.16 17.66
CA GLU A 183 -17.60 7.51 18.91
C GLU A 183 -18.07 8.51 19.96
N SER A 184 -17.46 9.69 20.04
CA SER A 184 -17.68 10.60 21.15
C SER A 184 -17.46 12.07 20.81
N SER A 185 -18.28 12.94 21.40
CA SER A 185 -18.06 14.39 21.45
C SER A 185 -16.81 14.81 22.23
N LYS A 186 -16.18 13.89 22.99
CA LYS A 186 -14.92 14.11 23.73
C LYS A 186 -13.68 13.59 22.99
N SER A 187 -13.73 13.50 21.67
CA SER A 187 -12.65 12.95 20.83
C SER A 187 -11.30 13.66 21.00
N VAL A 188 -11.30 14.97 21.32
CA VAL A 188 -10.11 15.79 21.54
C VAL A 188 -9.16 15.17 22.57
N GLY A 189 -9.67 14.65 23.69
CA GLY A 189 -8.84 14.04 24.73
C GLY A 189 -8.13 12.77 24.25
N LYS A 190 -8.81 11.95 23.44
CA LYS A 190 -8.21 10.74 22.85
C LYS A 190 -7.17 11.09 21.79
N LYS A 191 -7.48 12.05 20.92
CA LYS A 191 -6.55 12.57 19.91
C LYS A 191 -5.29 13.17 20.52
N THR A 192 -5.42 13.87 21.65
CA THR A 192 -4.28 14.45 22.38
C THR A 192 -3.35 13.36 22.92
N ARG A 193 -3.90 12.30 23.54
CA ARG A 193 -3.09 11.15 24.00
C ARG A 193 -2.43 10.40 22.84
N LEU A 194 -3.13 10.30 21.70
CA LEU A 194 -2.56 9.72 20.50
C LEU A 194 -1.39 10.56 19.99
N LEU A 195 -1.53 11.90 19.96
CA LEU A 195 -0.46 12.82 19.59
C LEU A 195 0.77 12.66 20.47
N GLU A 196 0.58 12.58 21.79
CA GLU A 196 1.69 12.31 22.73
C GLU A 196 2.38 10.98 22.44
N THR A 197 1.61 9.94 22.11
CA THR A 197 2.14 8.61 21.76
C THR A 197 2.94 8.68 20.47
N VAL A 198 2.45 9.39 19.45
CA VAL A 198 3.16 9.62 18.20
C VAL A 198 4.45 10.38 18.45
N ALA A 199 4.43 11.48 19.18
CA ALA A 199 5.61 12.28 19.49
C ALA A 199 6.69 11.49 20.26
N ARG A 200 6.29 10.53 21.12
CA ARG A 200 7.23 9.64 21.84
C ARG A 200 7.93 8.62 20.94
N HIS A 201 7.30 8.22 19.84
CA HIS A 201 7.77 7.10 19.00
C HIS A 201 8.18 7.49 17.59
N ARG A 202 7.76 8.67 17.11
CA ARG A 202 8.11 9.26 15.82
C ARG A 202 8.58 10.70 16.07
N GLY A 203 9.64 11.09 15.37
CA GLY A 203 10.16 12.46 15.43
C GLY A 203 9.37 13.42 14.54
N ASP A 204 9.94 14.61 14.33
CA ASP A 204 9.29 15.79 13.72
C ASP A 204 8.80 15.62 12.28
N ASN A 205 9.11 14.51 11.61
CA ASN A 205 8.72 14.24 10.22
C ASN A 205 7.34 13.55 10.09
N PHE A 206 6.47 13.65 11.09
CA PHE A 206 5.11 13.10 11.06
C PHE A 206 4.10 14.17 10.65
N ASP A 207 3.25 13.88 9.67
CA ASP A 207 2.24 14.83 9.21
C ASP A 207 1.13 15.04 10.25
N VAL A 208 1.15 16.20 10.92
CA VAL A 208 0.17 16.57 11.94
C VAL A 208 -1.25 16.72 11.40
N ALA A 209 -1.43 16.85 10.08
CA ALA A 209 -2.77 16.88 9.48
C ALA A 209 -3.53 15.55 9.70
N ALA A 210 -2.82 14.44 9.94
CA ALA A 210 -3.43 13.15 10.25
C ALA A 210 -4.29 13.16 11.53
N PHE A 211 -4.05 14.08 12.46
CA PHE A 211 -4.80 14.12 13.73
C PHE A 211 -6.20 14.73 13.61
N LYS A 212 -6.48 15.46 12.53
CA LYS A 212 -7.77 16.12 12.31
C LYS A 212 -8.22 16.97 13.53
N PHE A 213 -7.30 17.77 14.07
CA PHE A 213 -7.65 18.81 15.05
C PHE A 213 -8.46 19.92 14.39
#